data_AF-A0A959JFF9-F1
#
_entry.id   AF-A0A959JFF9-F1
#
_cell.length_a   1.000
_cell.length_b   1.000
_cell.length_c   1.000
_cell.angle_alpha   90.00
_cell.angle_beta   90.00
_cell.angle_gamma   90.00
#
_symmetry.space_group_name_H-M   'P 1'
#
loop_
_entity.id
_entity.type
_entity.pdbx_description
1 polymer ?
#
loop_
_entity_poly.entity_id
_entity_poly.type
_entity_poly.pdbx_seq_one_letter_code
_entity_poly.pdbx_strand_id
1 'polypeptide(L)'
;MHKTASTFLQRSYFKSLDCDFLTLKPFRENFSKQLSTQTQLLSSELMSGKPWNKKWLQGKANSHSWLTSYKVSIDTLRKLFPKAHILLFIRKHGNLLVSMYKQYIHEGGVLPLEQFYGDHKVIQKSDLFLEERIHYVKERFENVHILSFEIFRDEGIKYLDNFFNHLNIKRVKKVTMIKYNEGVSGNKLKALRLSNKLYRFIPHKVDVVLRKTGVTPRNILQNHLKFWSVSENNTIKNFKQKINLQYASDWHATLKYIFK
;
A
#
# COMPACT_ATOMS: atom_id res chain seq x y z
N MET A 1 4.77 -0.84 2.71
CA MET A 1 4.37 -0.40 1.36
C MET A 1 2.85 -0.45 1.26
N HIS A 2 2.16 0.57 0.74
CA HIS A 2 0.70 0.54 0.64
C HIS A 2 0.23 -0.42 -0.46
N LYS A 3 -0.31 -1.58 -0.06
CA LYS A 3 -1.14 -2.49 -0.86
C LYS A 3 -0.65 -2.92 -2.24
N THR A 4 0.66 -2.96 -2.45
CA THR A 4 1.25 -3.65 -3.60
C THR A 4 1.46 -5.10 -3.25
N ALA A 5 0.60 -5.99 -3.75
CA ALA A 5 0.55 -7.42 -3.39
C ALA A 5 0.42 -7.74 -1.88
N SER A 6 0.35 -6.74 -0.99
CA SER A 6 0.46 -6.93 0.47
C SER A 6 -0.55 -7.94 1.01
N THR A 7 -1.78 -7.93 0.50
CA THR A 7 -2.81 -8.89 0.94
C THR A 7 -2.44 -10.32 0.56
N PHE A 8 -1.98 -10.56 -0.67
CA PHE A 8 -1.52 -11.89 -1.09
C PHE A 8 -0.29 -12.31 -0.29
N LEU A 9 0.70 -11.42 -0.16
CA LEU A 9 1.93 -11.67 0.57
C LEU A 9 1.63 -12.03 2.04
N GLN A 10 0.88 -11.18 2.76
CA GLN A 10 0.58 -11.38 4.17
C GLN A 10 -0.39 -12.55 4.44
N ARG A 11 -1.39 -12.78 3.57
CA ARG A 11 -2.40 -13.81 3.82
C ARG A 11 -1.98 -15.19 3.32
N SER A 12 -1.12 -15.27 2.31
CA SER A 12 -0.77 -16.51 1.66
C SER A 12 0.73 -16.78 1.68
N TYR A 13 1.55 -15.92 1.07
CA TYR A 13 2.96 -16.24 0.83
C TYR A 13 3.79 -16.23 2.12
N PHE A 14 3.77 -15.17 2.92
CA PHE A 14 4.56 -15.05 4.15
C PHE A 14 4.24 -16.11 5.20
N LYS A 15 2.97 -16.54 5.28
CA LYS A 15 2.55 -17.65 6.18
C LYS A 15 3.06 -19.03 5.75
N SER A 16 3.60 -19.11 4.54
CA SER A 16 4.15 -20.35 3.98
C SER A 16 5.65 -20.48 4.16
N LEU A 17 6.32 -19.44 4.67
CA LEU A 17 7.76 -19.44 4.92
C LEU A 17 8.09 -20.15 6.23
N ASP A 18 9.32 -20.66 6.30
CA ASP A 18 9.93 -21.26 7.49
C ASP A 18 10.43 -20.18 8.45
N CYS A 19 9.53 -19.29 8.86
CA CYS A 19 9.81 -18.24 9.82
C CYS A 19 8.52 -17.79 10.52
N ASP A 20 8.70 -17.17 11.68
CA ASP A 20 7.56 -16.63 12.43
C ASP A 20 7.05 -15.36 11.75
N PHE A 21 5.89 -15.48 11.09
CA PHE A 21 5.26 -14.35 10.44
C PHE A 21 4.27 -13.62 11.37
N LEU A 22 4.60 -12.38 11.71
CA LEU A 22 3.76 -11.51 12.54
C LEU A 22 3.11 -10.43 11.67
N THR A 23 1.78 -10.51 11.54
CA THR A 23 1.00 -9.41 10.98
C THR A 23 0.75 -8.37 12.06
N LEU A 24 1.38 -7.21 11.93
CA LEU A 24 1.20 -6.09 12.84
C LEU A 24 -0.15 -5.41 12.58
N LYS A 25 -1.23 -6.03 13.08
CA LYS A 25 -2.41 -5.25 13.52
C LYS A 25 -1.96 -4.38 14.71
N PRO A 26 -2.55 -3.19 14.91
CA PRO A 26 -1.84 -2.02 15.42
C PRO A 26 -0.96 -2.39 16.61
N PHE A 27 0.32 -2.02 16.55
CA PHE A 27 1.33 -2.12 17.62
C PHE A 27 0.63 -1.98 18.98
N ARG A 28 0.30 -3.11 19.61
CA ARG A 28 -0.34 -3.15 20.94
C ARG A 28 0.75 -3.48 21.95
N GLU A 29 0.47 -3.14 23.20
CA GLU A 29 1.36 -3.10 24.37
C GLU A 29 2.11 -4.41 24.71
N ASN A 30 1.98 -5.47 23.91
CA ASN A 30 2.66 -6.75 24.13
C ASN A 30 3.53 -7.19 22.94
N PHE A 31 3.89 -6.28 22.02
CA PHE A 31 4.73 -6.65 20.88
C PHE A 31 6.09 -7.23 21.32
N SER A 32 6.70 -6.68 22.38
CA SER A 32 7.94 -7.23 22.96
C SER A 32 7.80 -8.67 23.44
N LYS A 33 6.62 -9.08 23.90
CA LYS A 33 6.33 -10.45 24.34
C LYS A 33 6.15 -11.44 23.17
N GLN A 34 6.01 -10.93 21.95
CA GLN A 34 5.89 -11.74 20.73
C GLN A 34 7.22 -11.90 19.99
N LEU A 35 8.28 -11.23 20.45
CA LEU A 35 9.61 -11.37 19.87
C LEU A 35 10.21 -12.71 20.32
N SER A 36 10.51 -13.56 19.34
CA SER A 36 11.25 -14.81 19.52
C SER A 36 12.73 -14.60 19.22
N THR A 37 13.57 -15.54 19.66
CA THR A 37 14.98 -15.63 19.23
C THR A 37 15.12 -16.14 17.79
N GLN A 38 14.08 -16.77 17.24
CA GLN A 38 14.03 -17.24 15.85
C GLN A 38 13.87 -16.09 14.85
N THR A 39 14.17 -16.36 13.57
CA THR A 39 13.93 -15.40 12.47
C THR A 39 12.45 -15.06 12.37
N GLN A 40 12.13 -13.76 12.48
CA GLN A 40 10.76 -13.26 12.37
C GLN A 40 10.58 -12.38 11.14
N LEU A 41 9.45 -12.53 10.47
CA LEU A 41 9.02 -11.66 9.38
C LEU A 41 7.89 -10.75 9.86
N LEU A 42 8.16 -9.45 9.91
CA LEU A 42 7.19 -8.44 10.31
C LEU A 42 6.61 -7.74 9.08
N SER A 43 5.29 -7.60 9.01
CA SER A 43 4.65 -6.81 7.95
C SER A 43 3.52 -5.94 8.47
N SER A 44 3.59 -4.65 8.16
CA SER A 44 2.52 -3.68 8.38
C SER A 44 2.42 -2.70 7.21
N GLU A 45 1.20 -2.29 6.88
CA GLU A 45 0.99 -1.18 5.94
C GLU A 45 1.48 0.16 6.51
N LEU A 46 1.49 0.30 7.85
CA LEU A 46 1.89 1.53 8.53
C LEU A 46 3.40 1.78 8.50
N MET A 47 4.21 0.75 8.25
CA MET A 47 5.67 0.86 8.15
C MET A 47 6.13 1.75 7.00
N SER A 48 5.28 1.97 5.98
CA SER A 48 5.57 2.90 4.88
C SER A 48 5.05 4.32 5.11
N GLY A 49 4.71 4.68 6.34
CA GLY A 49 4.04 5.93 6.66
C GLY A 49 2.55 5.90 6.33
N LYS A 50 1.86 6.99 6.65
CA LYS A 50 0.45 7.23 6.28
C LYS A 50 0.40 8.21 5.12
N PRO A 51 -0.31 7.89 4.02
CA PRO A 51 -0.32 8.73 2.83
C PRO A 51 -1.29 9.91 2.96
N TRP A 52 -2.27 9.79 3.84
CA TRP A 52 -3.22 10.86 4.17
C TRP A 52 -3.69 10.73 5.62
N ASN A 53 -4.29 11.81 6.12
CA ASN A 53 -4.92 11.87 7.44
C ASN A 53 -6.44 12.09 7.30
N LYS A 54 -7.14 12.21 8.44
CA LYS A 54 -8.60 12.42 8.47
C LYS A 54 -9.03 13.70 7.76
N LYS A 55 -8.23 14.78 7.82
CA LYS A 55 -8.54 16.04 7.12
C LYS A 55 -8.55 15.84 5.61
N TRP A 56 -7.55 15.14 5.06
CA TRP A 56 -7.51 14.80 3.64
C TRP A 56 -8.67 13.89 3.19
N LEU A 57 -9.08 12.92 4.01
CA LEU A 57 -10.26 12.09 3.72
C LEU A 57 -11.54 12.93 3.62
N GLN A 58 -11.65 13.99 4.42
CA GLN A 58 -12.77 14.94 4.39
C GLN A 58 -12.68 15.97 3.26
N GLY A 59 -11.60 15.96 2.47
CA GLY A 59 -11.34 16.94 1.43
C GLY A 59 -10.84 18.28 1.95
N LYS A 60 -10.31 18.33 3.19
CA LYS A 60 -9.73 19.54 3.79
C LYS A 60 -8.21 19.54 3.58
N ALA A 61 -7.72 20.53 2.85
CA ALA A 61 -6.29 20.73 2.63
C ALA A 61 -5.55 20.91 3.97
N ASN A 62 -4.33 20.37 4.04
CA ASN A 62 -3.45 20.45 5.20
C ASN A 62 -2.01 20.12 4.79
N SER A 63 -1.04 20.35 5.68
CA SER A 63 0.40 20.19 5.43
C SER A 63 0.93 18.75 5.51
N HIS A 64 0.06 17.74 5.63
CA HIS A 64 0.49 16.34 5.70
C HIS A 64 1.20 15.92 4.41
N SER A 65 2.41 15.37 4.54
CA SER A 65 3.19 14.75 3.47
C SER A 65 3.39 13.27 3.77
N TRP A 66 3.23 12.44 2.74
CA TRP A 66 3.48 11.01 2.86
C TRP A 66 4.96 10.70 3.05
N LEU A 67 5.85 11.43 2.38
CA LEU A 67 7.29 11.32 2.53
C LEU A 67 7.73 11.62 3.96
N THR A 68 7.24 12.70 4.57
CA THR A 68 7.54 13.00 5.99
C THR A 68 7.04 11.89 6.90
N SER A 69 5.81 11.40 6.70
CA SER A 69 5.29 10.28 7.50
C SER A 69 6.08 8.98 7.30
N TYR A 70 6.60 8.74 6.09
CA TYR A 70 7.49 7.63 5.79
C TYR A 70 8.81 7.76 6.55
N LYS A 71 9.46 8.91 6.48
CA LYS A 71 10.74 9.19 7.17
C LYS A 71 10.63 8.91 8.68
N VAL A 72 9.59 9.45 9.32
CA VAL A 72 9.28 9.16 10.75
C VAL A 72 9.09 7.67 11.02
N SER A 73 8.44 6.94 10.11
CA SER A 73 8.22 5.49 10.27
C SER A 73 9.54 4.70 10.16
N ILE A 74 10.40 5.05 9.21
CA ILE A 74 11.71 4.44 9.03
C ILE A 74 12.61 4.71 10.24
N ASP A 75 12.65 5.95 10.75
CA ASP A 75 13.41 6.30 11.96
C ASP A 75 12.92 5.52 13.18
N THR A 76 11.60 5.36 13.31
CA THR A 76 11.01 4.55 14.39
C THR A 76 11.42 3.08 14.26
N LEU A 77 11.37 2.51 13.04
CA LEU A 77 11.82 1.14 12.79
C LEU A 77 13.31 0.98 13.10
N ARG A 78 14.14 1.97 12.78
CA ARG A 78 15.58 1.90 13.03
C ARG A 78 15.92 1.91 14.52
N LYS A 79 15.12 2.60 15.33
CA LYS A 79 15.22 2.58 16.79
C LYS A 79 14.83 1.22 17.36
N LEU A 80 13.76 0.62 16.84
CA LEU A 80 13.22 -0.65 17.35
C LEU A 80 14.01 -1.87 16.88
N PHE A 81 14.46 -1.89 15.61
CA PHE A 81 15.11 -3.04 14.98
C PHE A 81 16.37 -2.61 14.22
N PRO A 82 17.42 -2.17 14.94
CA PRO A 82 18.60 -1.57 14.32
C PRO A 82 19.33 -2.46 13.30
N LYS A 83 19.20 -3.79 13.44
CA LYS A 83 19.84 -4.81 12.61
C LYS A 83 18.87 -5.51 11.64
N ALA A 84 17.67 -4.98 11.45
CA ALA A 84 16.67 -5.64 10.61
C ALA A 84 17.09 -5.70 9.14
N HIS A 85 16.69 -6.79 8.48
CA HIS A 85 16.63 -6.85 7.02
C HIS A 85 15.34 -6.15 6.56
N ILE A 86 15.47 -5.06 5.81
CA ILE A 86 14.33 -4.31 5.28
C ILE A 86 13.98 -4.79 3.89
N LEU A 87 12.73 -5.21 3.72
CA LEU A 87 12.16 -5.54 2.43
C LEU A 87 11.27 -4.41 1.91
N LEU A 88 11.73 -3.69 0.89
CA LEU A 88 10.98 -2.60 0.27
C LEU A 88 10.51 -3.00 -1.13
N PHE A 89 9.22 -3.27 -1.26
CA PHE A 89 8.60 -3.36 -2.58
C PHE A 89 8.47 -1.97 -3.21
N ILE A 90 8.76 -1.86 -4.49
CA ILE A 90 8.49 -0.68 -5.32
C ILE A 90 7.57 -1.05 -6.48
N ARG A 91 6.95 -0.03 -7.07
CA ARG A 91 5.99 -0.17 -8.17
C ARG A 91 6.06 1.06 -9.06
N LYS A 92 5.87 0.91 -10.37
CA LYS A 92 5.82 2.05 -11.31
C LYS A 92 4.84 3.11 -10.82
N HIS A 93 5.30 4.36 -10.85
CA HIS A 93 4.64 5.54 -10.27
C HIS A 93 3.16 5.68 -10.59
N GLY A 94 2.78 5.59 -11.87
CA GLY A 94 1.38 5.71 -12.28
C GLY A 94 0.51 4.57 -11.74
N ASN A 95 1.04 3.34 -11.71
CA ASN A 95 0.32 2.20 -11.14
C ASN A 95 0.17 2.35 -9.62
N LEU A 96 1.22 2.81 -8.94
CA LEU A 96 1.20 3.11 -7.50
C LEU A 96 0.15 4.18 -7.19
N LEU A 97 0.19 5.32 -7.87
CA LEU A 97 -0.69 6.45 -7.60
C LEU A 97 -2.17 6.11 -7.84
N VAL A 98 -2.49 5.38 -8.91
CA VAL A 98 -3.87 4.90 -9.15
C VAL A 98 -4.31 3.91 -8.06
N SER A 99 -3.41 3.03 -7.61
CA SER A 99 -3.69 2.10 -6.51
C SER A 99 -3.96 2.87 -5.21
N MET A 100 -3.16 3.88 -4.91
CA MET A 100 -3.34 4.77 -3.76
C MET A 100 -4.65 5.54 -3.85
N TYR A 101 -5.02 6.07 -5.02
CA TYR A 101 -6.29 6.77 -5.20
C TYR A 101 -7.49 5.86 -4.93
N LYS A 102 -7.47 4.62 -5.44
CA LYS A 102 -8.52 3.62 -5.13
C LYS A 102 -8.61 3.36 -3.63
N GLN A 103 -7.46 3.22 -2.96
CA GLN A 103 -7.42 3.04 -1.51
C GLN A 103 -7.96 4.26 -0.76
N TYR A 104 -7.59 5.48 -1.16
CA TYR A 104 -8.10 6.72 -0.60
C TYR A 104 -9.63 6.76 -0.67
N ILE A 105 -10.23 6.44 -1.81
CA ILE A 105 -11.69 6.37 -1.94
C ILE A 105 -12.29 5.22 -1.10
N HIS A 106 -11.63 4.06 -1.02
CA HIS A 106 -12.08 2.96 -0.15
C HIS A 106 -12.06 3.31 1.35
N GLU A 107 -11.19 4.24 1.75
CA GLU A 107 -11.05 4.72 3.14
C GLU A 107 -11.95 5.94 3.45
N GLY A 108 -12.83 6.30 2.53
CA GLY A 108 -13.79 7.40 2.71
C GLY A 108 -13.38 8.72 2.06
N GLY A 109 -12.31 8.72 1.25
CA GLY A 109 -11.85 9.88 0.51
C GLY A 109 -12.91 10.42 -0.44
N VAL A 110 -12.96 11.75 -0.58
CA VAL A 110 -14.01 12.46 -1.33
C VAL A 110 -13.50 13.23 -2.55
N LEU A 111 -12.19 13.41 -2.67
CA LEU A 111 -11.58 14.24 -3.71
C LEU A 111 -11.53 13.55 -5.09
N PRO A 112 -11.69 14.31 -6.20
CA PRO A 112 -11.33 13.85 -7.54
C PRO A 112 -9.86 13.46 -7.66
N LEU A 113 -9.53 12.69 -8.69
CA LEU A 113 -8.17 12.29 -9.00
C LEU A 113 -7.27 13.52 -9.26
N GLU A 114 -7.84 14.53 -9.92
CA GLU A 114 -7.19 15.80 -10.25
C GLU A 114 -6.83 16.61 -9.00
N GLN A 115 -7.59 16.46 -7.90
CA GLN A 115 -7.32 17.12 -6.61
C GLN A 115 -6.57 16.19 -5.64
N PHE A 116 -6.43 14.91 -5.97
CA PHE A 116 -5.70 13.94 -5.18
C PHE A 116 -4.18 14.08 -5.36
N TYR A 117 -3.72 14.40 -6.57
CA TYR A 117 -2.29 14.45 -6.89
C TYR A 117 -1.83 15.78 -7.48
N GLY A 118 -0.67 16.26 -7.01
CA GLY A 118 0.01 17.47 -7.47
C GLY A 118 0.54 18.29 -6.31
N ASP A 119 0.97 19.53 -6.58
CA ASP A 119 1.54 20.39 -5.55
C ASP A 119 0.46 20.78 -4.53
N HIS A 120 0.80 20.69 -3.23
CA HIS A 120 -0.10 20.97 -2.11
C HIS A 120 -1.42 20.16 -2.10
N LYS A 121 -1.43 18.95 -2.69
CA LYS A 121 -2.58 18.03 -2.69
C LYS A 121 -2.35 16.84 -1.76
N VAL A 122 -3.29 15.89 -1.76
CA VAL A 122 -3.25 14.70 -0.88
C VAL A 122 -1.92 13.95 -1.03
N ILE A 123 -1.53 13.67 -2.28
CA ILE A 123 -0.24 13.11 -2.64
C ILE A 123 0.53 14.16 -3.42
N GLN A 124 1.65 14.59 -2.86
CA GLN A 124 2.51 15.59 -3.46
C GLN A 124 3.43 14.96 -4.49
N LYS A 125 3.98 15.77 -5.40
CA LYS A 125 4.94 15.27 -6.40
C LYS A 125 6.18 14.65 -5.74
N SER A 126 6.67 15.29 -4.67
CA SER A 126 7.80 14.82 -3.88
C SER A 126 7.54 13.47 -3.19
N ASP A 127 6.28 13.19 -2.83
CA ASP A 127 5.92 11.93 -2.17
C ASP A 127 6.15 10.70 -3.05
N LEU A 128 6.26 10.88 -4.38
CA LEU A 128 6.38 9.80 -5.34
C LEU A 128 7.81 9.45 -5.74
N PHE A 129 8.83 10.26 -5.47
CA PHE A 129 10.22 9.91 -5.82
C PHE A 129 10.67 8.66 -5.08
N LEU A 130 10.87 7.57 -5.82
CA LEU A 130 11.24 6.29 -5.25
C LEU A 130 12.73 6.26 -4.90
N GLU A 131 13.59 6.92 -5.69
CA GLU A 131 15.02 6.95 -5.40
C GLU A 131 15.31 7.60 -4.05
N GLU A 132 14.67 8.74 -3.73
CA GLU A 132 14.80 9.39 -2.43
C GLU A 132 14.39 8.45 -1.28
N ARG A 133 13.28 7.71 -1.45
CA ARG A 133 12.79 6.77 -0.43
C ARG A 133 13.75 5.59 -0.23
N ILE A 134 14.36 5.11 -1.31
CA ILE A 134 15.36 4.03 -1.28
C ILE A 134 16.62 4.52 -0.59
N HIS A 135 17.17 5.68 -0.96
CA HIS A 135 18.35 6.25 -0.31
C HIS A 135 18.11 6.44 1.18
N TYR A 136 16.99 7.05 1.55
CA TYR A 136 16.67 7.32 2.95
C TYR A 136 16.67 6.06 3.83
N VAL A 137 16.14 4.94 3.34
CA VAL A 137 16.16 3.68 4.11
C VAL A 137 17.53 3.01 4.10
N LYS A 138 18.29 3.10 3.00
CA LYS A 138 19.67 2.56 2.90
C LYS A 138 20.68 3.28 3.79
N GLU A 139 20.47 4.57 4.05
CA GLU A 139 21.27 5.33 5.03
C GLU A 139 21.06 4.86 6.47
N ARG A 140 19.93 4.20 6.75
CA ARG A 140 19.54 3.83 8.12
C ARG A 140 19.75 2.35 8.40
N PHE A 141 19.64 1.50 7.39
CA PHE A 141 19.77 0.06 7.52
C PHE A 141 20.84 -0.46 6.58
N GLU A 142 21.69 -1.35 7.10
CA GLU A 142 22.72 -2.04 6.32
C GLU A 142 22.08 -3.01 5.30
N ASN A 143 21.08 -3.76 5.75
CA ASN A 143 20.45 -4.82 4.97
C ASN A 143 19.13 -4.35 4.35
N VAL A 144 19.18 -3.69 3.18
CA VAL A 144 17.98 -3.24 2.46
C VAL A 144 17.86 -3.95 1.12
N HIS A 145 16.72 -4.61 0.93
CA HIS A 145 16.36 -5.37 -0.26
C HIS A 145 15.21 -4.71 -1.00
N ILE A 146 15.42 -4.31 -2.26
CA ILE A 146 14.40 -3.67 -3.08
C ILE A 146 13.79 -4.69 -4.03
N LEU A 147 12.47 -4.91 -3.93
CA LEU A 147 11.74 -5.81 -4.80
C LEU A 147 10.83 -5.06 -5.76
N SER A 148 10.77 -5.52 -7.01
CA SER A 148 9.90 -4.94 -8.04
C SER A 148 8.55 -5.63 -8.08
N PHE A 149 7.46 -4.87 -7.96
CA PHE A 149 6.14 -5.42 -8.21
C PHE A 149 5.92 -5.83 -9.66
N GLU A 150 6.56 -5.13 -10.59
CA GLU A 150 6.49 -5.46 -12.01
C GLU A 150 7.09 -6.84 -12.28
N ILE A 151 8.27 -7.14 -11.71
CA ILE A 151 8.89 -8.47 -11.81
C ILE A 151 8.03 -9.51 -11.08
N PHE A 152 7.61 -9.22 -9.85
CA PHE A 152 6.71 -10.12 -9.10
C PHE A 152 5.41 -10.43 -9.86
N ARG A 153 4.84 -9.46 -10.58
CA ARG A 153 3.63 -9.70 -11.38
C ARG A 153 3.90 -10.66 -12.53
N ASP A 154 5.06 -10.57 -13.15
CA ASP A 154 5.40 -11.33 -14.36
C ASP A 154 5.93 -12.73 -14.01
N GLU A 155 6.73 -12.86 -12.94
CA GLU A 155 7.34 -14.13 -12.49
C GLU A 155 6.58 -14.83 -11.34
N GLY A 156 5.72 -14.09 -10.63
CA GLY A 156 4.90 -14.62 -9.54
C GLY A 156 5.72 -15.11 -8.34
N ILE A 157 5.36 -16.31 -7.87
CA ILE A 157 5.95 -16.91 -6.67
C ILE A 157 7.44 -17.21 -6.83
N LYS A 158 7.91 -17.53 -8.05
CA LYS A 158 9.33 -17.85 -8.31
C LYS A 158 10.26 -16.72 -7.90
N TYR A 159 9.88 -15.47 -8.19
CA TYR A 159 10.66 -14.29 -7.81
C TYR A 159 10.83 -14.18 -6.29
N LEU A 160 9.76 -14.46 -5.54
CA LEU A 160 9.82 -14.44 -4.08
C LEU A 160 10.61 -15.63 -3.52
N ASP A 161 10.45 -16.83 -4.09
CA ASP A 161 11.21 -18.00 -3.65
C ASP A 161 12.71 -17.76 -3.82
N ASN A 162 13.13 -17.22 -4.98
CA ASN A 162 14.53 -16.86 -5.23
C ASN A 162 15.06 -15.87 -4.18
N PHE A 163 14.28 -14.82 -3.90
CA PHE A 163 14.65 -13.82 -2.89
C PHE A 163 14.76 -14.42 -1.48
N PHE A 164 13.77 -15.16 -1.01
CA PHE A 164 13.79 -15.71 0.35
C PHE A 164 14.82 -16.83 0.51
N ASN A 165 15.09 -17.61 -0.54
CA ASN A 165 16.19 -18.57 -0.54
C ASN A 165 17.56 -17.88 -0.38
N HIS A 166 17.78 -16.70 -0.97
CA HIS A 166 18.98 -15.90 -0.75
C HIS A 166 19.15 -15.48 0.73
N LEU A 167 18.03 -15.33 1.46
CA LEU A 167 18.03 -15.09 2.91
C LEU A 167 18.03 -16.37 3.75
N ASN A 168 18.23 -17.55 3.14
CA ASN A 168 18.12 -18.85 3.78
C ASN A 168 16.75 -19.13 4.43
N ILE A 169 15.69 -18.51 3.93
CA ILE A 169 14.31 -18.73 4.38
C ILE A 169 13.58 -19.52 3.29
N LYS A 170 13.21 -20.77 3.60
CA LYS A 170 12.53 -21.65 2.65
C LYS A 170 11.03 -21.52 2.77
N ARG A 171 10.32 -21.83 1.68
CA ARG A 171 8.87 -22.02 1.68
C ARG A 171 8.55 -23.47 2.06
N VAL A 172 7.82 -23.66 3.16
CA VAL A 172 7.44 -24.97 3.73
C VAL A 172 5.99 -25.37 3.43
N LYS A 173 5.15 -24.45 2.95
CA LYS A 173 3.75 -24.74 2.60
C LYS A 173 3.44 -24.35 1.16
N LYS A 174 2.52 -25.08 0.53
CA LYS A 174 2.00 -24.72 -0.79
C LYS A 174 1.23 -23.40 -0.72
N VAL A 175 1.48 -22.52 -1.69
CA VAL A 175 0.80 -21.22 -1.81
C VAL A 175 -0.23 -21.32 -2.92
N THR A 176 -1.46 -20.94 -2.61
CA THR A 176 -2.53 -20.87 -3.62
C THR A 176 -2.71 -19.43 -4.06
N MET A 177 -2.63 -19.20 -5.37
CA MET A 177 -2.86 -17.90 -5.98
C MET A 177 -4.37 -17.60 -6.00
N ILE A 178 -4.92 -17.18 -4.87
CA ILE A 178 -6.31 -16.72 -4.79
C ILE A 178 -6.34 -15.25 -5.19
N LYS A 179 -7.17 -14.90 -6.18
CA LYS A 179 -7.41 -13.50 -6.54
C LYS A 179 -8.22 -12.84 -5.42
N TYR A 180 -7.55 -12.04 -4.59
CA TYR A 180 -8.21 -11.32 -3.51
C TYR A 180 -8.77 -9.98 -3.98
N ASN A 181 -10.10 -9.88 -3.96
CA ASN A 181 -10.93 -8.71 -4.25
C ASN A 181 -10.96 -8.26 -5.72
N GLU A 182 -12.17 -8.02 -6.20
CA GLU A 182 -12.37 -7.28 -7.45
C GLU A 182 -11.99 -5.81 -7.22
N GLY A 183 -11.09 -5.29 -8.06
CA GLY A 183 -10.72 -3.90 -8.01
C GLY A 183 -11.90 -3.01 -8.36
N VAL A 184 -12.13 -1.95 -7.58
CA VAL A 184 -13.10 -0.90 -7.95
C VAL A 184 -12.44 0.03 -8.96
N SER A 185 -13.05 0.19 -10.13
CA SER A 185 -12.61 1.10 -11.19
C SER A 185 -13.79 1.93 -11.73
N GLY A 186 -13.50 2.84 -12.68
CA GLY A 186 -14.52 3.49 -13.51
C GLY A 186 -15.65 4.17 -12.73
N ASN A 187 -16.89 3.91 -13.14
CA ASN A 187 -18.08 4.54 -12.56
C ASN A 187 -18.35 4.09 -11.11
N LYS A 188 -17.98 2.87 -10.71
CA LYS A 188 -18.07 2.45 -9.30
C LYS A 188 -17.21 3.32 -8.40
N LEU A 189 -16.03 3.72 -8.85
CA LEU A 189 -15.16 4.60 -8.08
C LEU A 189 -15.78 6.00 -7.92
N LYS A 190 -16.41 6.53 -8.98
CA LYS A 190 -17.16 7.80 -8.94
C LYS A 190 -18.36 7.72 -7.98
N ALA A 191 -19.13 6.64 -8.06
CA ALA A 191 -20.29 6.39 -7.20
C ALA A 191 -19.88 6.23 -5.73
N LEU A 192 -18.80 5.51 -5.45
CA LEU A 192 -18.26 5.35 -4.10
C LEU A 192 -17.80 6.68 -3.53
N ARG A 193 -17.10 7.50 -4.32
CA ARG A 193 -16.72 8.85 -3.92
C ARG A 193 -17.93 9.74 -3.60
N LEU A 194 -18.97 9.71 -4.43
CA LEU A 194 -20.19 10.47 -4.16
C LEU A 194 -20.89 9.98 -2.88
N SER A 195 -20.94 8.67 -2.70
CA SER A 195 -21.50 8.07 -1.49
C SER A 195 -20.70 8.48 -0.25
N ASN A 196 -19.36 8.51 -0.31
CA ASN A 196 -18.51 9.02 0.77
C ASN A 196 -18.83 10.49 1.09
N LYS A 197 -19.10 11.32 0.07
CA LYS A 197 -19.48 12.74 0.28
C LYS A 197 -20.78 12.88 1.05
N LEU A 198 -21.76 12.01 0.82
CA LEU A 198 -23.04 12.01 1.54
C LEU A 198 -22.87 11.42 2.94
N TYR A 199 -22.14 10.31 3.03
CA TYR A 199 -21.91 9.58 4.28
C TYR A 199 -21.18 10.42 5.34
N ARG A 200 -20.43 11.46 4.93
CA ARG A 200 -19.78 12.39 5.87
C ARG A 200 -20.75 13.17 6.76
N PHE A 201 -22.00 13.35 6.33
CA PHE A 201 -23.03 14.07 7.07
C PHE A 201 -23.78 13.18 8.06
N ILE A 202 -23.54 11.87 8.02
CA ILE A 202 -24.17 10.92 8.93
C ILE A 202 -23.56 11.10 10.34
N PRO A 203 -24.39 11.27 11.39
CA PRO A 203 -23.91 11.37 12.76
C PRO A 203 -23.07 10.16 13.16
N HIS A 204 -22.03 10.38 13.98
CA HIS A 204 -21.07 9.32 14.34
C HIS A 204 -21.74 8.08 14.95
N LYS A 205 -22.78 8.25 15.78
CA LYS A 205 -23.55 7.15 16.37
C LYS A 205 -24.17 6.24 15.29
N VAL A 206 -24.71 6.85 14.22
CA VAL A 206 -25.31 6.13 13.09
C VAL A 206 -24.22 5.45 12.26
N ASP A 207 -23.08 6.11 12.01
CA ASP A 207 -21.92 5.50 11.33
C ASP A 207 -21.43 4.22 12.04
N VAL A 208 -21.36 4.23 13.37
CA VAL A 208 -20.99 3.05 14.16
C VAL A 208 -21.98 1.89 13.93
N VAL A 209 -23.28 2.18 13.90
CA VAL A 209 -24.32 1.18 13.62
C VAL A 209 -24.19 0.64 12.20
N LEU A 210 -24.08 1.52 11.20
CA LEU A 210 -23.94 1.13 9.78
C LEU A 210 -22.69 0.28 9.53
N ARG A 211 -21.57 0.54 10.22
CA ARG A 211 -20.38 -0.31 10.16
C ARG A 211 -20.61 -1.68 10.79
N LYS A 212 -21.32 -1.75 11.91
CA LYS A 212 -21.66 -3.02 12.58
C LYS A 212 -22.60 -3.87 11.74
N THR A 213 -23.58 -3.26 11.08
CA THR A 213 -24.52 -3.96 10.19
C THR A 213 -23.93 -4.25 8.80
N GLY A 214 -22.73 -3.76 8.52
CA GLY A 214 -22.08 -3.93 7.21
C GLY A 214 -22.70 -3.07 6.11
N VAL A 215 -23.61 -2.15 6.42
CA VAL A 215 -24.28 -1.24 5.47
C VAL A 215 -23.44 0.02 5.23
N THR A 216 -22.18 -0.18 4.87
CA THR A 216 -21.29 0.92 4.49
C THR A 216 -21.32 1.14 2.97
N PRO A 217 -21.09 2.37 2.46
CA PRO A 217 -21.04 2.63 1.03
C PRO A 217 -20.15 1.66 0.26
N ARG A 218 -19.01 1.31 0.86
CA ARG A 218 -18.08 0.34 0.30
C ARG A 218 -18.70 -1.05 0.17
N ASN A 219 -19.30 -1.58 1.24
CA ASN A 219 -19.87 -2.92 1.22
C ASN A 219 -21.06 -3.00 0.25
N ILE A 220 -21.91 -1.98 0.21
CA ILE A 220 -23.03 -1.90 -0.74
C ILE A 220 -22.49 -1.97 -2.18
N LEU A 221 -21.55 -1.08 -2.53
CA LEU A 221 -21.04 -0.99 -3.90
C LEU A 221 -20.15 -2.18 -4.31
N GLN A 222 -19.43 -2.80 -3.39
CA GLN A 222 -18.55 -3.94 -3.69
C GLN A 222 -19.29 -5.28 -3.69
N ASN A 223 -20.21 -5.51 -2.75
CA ASN A 223 -20.81 -6.84 -2.57
C ASN A 223 -22.17 -6.97 -3.26
N HIS A 224 -22.95 -5.90 -3.35
CA HIS A 224 -24.33 -5.96 -3.86
C HIS A 224 -24.46 -5.50 -5.32
N LEU A 225 -23.49 -4.76 -5.86
CA LEU A 225 -23.49 -4.26 -7.24
C LEU A 225 -22.42 -4.93 -8.10
N LYS A 226 -22.34 -6.26 -8.03
CA LYS A 226 -21.38 -7.06 -8.82
C LYS A 226 -21.66 -7.00 -10.33
N PHE A 227 -22.94 -6.94 -10.71
CA PHE A 227 -23.39 -6.92 -12.11
C PHE A 227 -22.92 -5.69 -12.91
N TRP A 228 -22.54 -4.60 -12.22
CA TRP A 228 -22.02 -3.43 -12.90
C TRP A 228 -20.58 -3.72 -13.34
N SER A 229 -20.41 -4.21 -14.58
CA SER A 229 -19.09 -4.45 -15.15
C SER A 229 -18.36 -3.12 -15.36
N VAL A 230 -17.07 -3.12 -15.10
CA VAL A 230 -16.28 -1.89 -15.07
C VAL A 230 -15.22 -1.96 -16.14
N SER A 231 -15.44 -1.28 -17.26
CA SER A 231 -14.36 -0.96 -18.18
C SER A 231 -13.41 0.05 -17.51
N GLU A 232 -12.10 -0.14 -17.70
CA GLU A 232 -11.13 0.84 -17.23
C GLU A 232 -11.33 2.13 -18.02
N ASN A 233 -11.69 3.21 -17.32
CA ASN A 233 -11.94 4.50 -17.95
C ASN A 233 -10.64 5.03 -18.59
N ASN A 234 -10.69 5.44 -19.86
CA ASN A 234 -9.59 6.07 -20.60
C ASN A 234 -8.91 7.20 -19.79
N THR A 235 -9.65 7.95 -18.98
CA THR A 235 -9.09 8.97 -18.08
C THR A 235 -8.04 8.39 -17.11
N ILE A 236 -8.32 7.24 -16.47
CA ILE A 236 -7.38 6.59 -15.54
C ILE A 236 -6.17 6.05 -16.29
N LYS A 237 -6.39 5.46 -17.47
CA LYS A 237 -5.30 4.93 -18.31
C LYS A 237 -4.35 6.05 -18.76
N ASN A 238 -4.89 7.15 -19.26
CA ASN A 238 -4.13 8.31 -19.70
C ASN A 238 -3.38 8.96 -18.53
N PHE A 239 -4.05 9.10 -17.38
CA PHE A 239 -3.42 9.60 -16.16
C PHE A 239 -2.24 8.72 -15.74
N LYS A 240 -2.42 7.40 -15.71
CA LYS A 240 -1.37 6.43 -15.37
C LYS A 240 -0.16 6.55 -16.30
N GLN A 241 -0.39 6.66 -17.61
CA GLN A 241 0.67 6.83 -18.61
C GLN A 241 1.41 8.16 -18.42
N LYS A 242 0.68 9.27 -18.24
CA LYS A 242 1.25 10.60 -17.97
C LYS A 242 2.18 10.57 -16.75
N ILE A 243 1.75 9.95 -15.65
CA ILE A 243 2.57 9.86 -14.43
C ILE A 243 3.80 8.98 -14.65
N ASN A 244 3.67 7.85 -15.35
CA ASN A 244 4.83 7.02 -15.67
C ASN A 244 5.86 7.76 -16.53
N LEU A 245 5.43 8.57 -17.49
CA LEU A 245 6.32 9.42 -18.29
C LEU A 245 7.00 10.48 -17.43
N GLN A 246 6.22 11.16 -16.57
CA GLN A 246 6.75 12.19 -15.67
C GLN A 246 7.87 11.67 -14.75
N TYR A 247 7.76 10.44 -14.25
CA TYR A 247 8.72 9.82 -13.34
C TYR A 247 9.58 8.72 -14.01
N ALA A 248 9.76 8.79 -15.33
CA ALA A 248 10.53 7.77 -16.04
C ALA A 248 12.00 7.72 -15.61
N SER A 249 12.62 8.89 -15.40
CA SER A 249 14.00 9.02 -14.93
C SER A 249 14.20 8.41 -13.54
N ASP A 250 13.37 8.81 -12.56
CA ASP A 250 13.40 8.26 -11.20
C ASP A 250 13.20 6.73 -11.21
N TRP A 251 12.24 6.23 -11.98
CA TRP A 251 12.04 4.78 -12.13
C TRP A 251 13.29 4.09 -12.68
N HIS A 252 13.90 4.62 -13.74
CA HIS A 252 15.11 4.05 -14.31
C HIS A 252 16.28 4.04 -13.31
N ALA A 253 16.45 5.12 -12.56
CA ALA A 253 17.46 5.22 -11.50
C ALA A 253 17.25 4.16 -10.41
N THR A 254 16.00 3.78 -10.11
CA THR A 254 15.72 2.73 -9.12
C THR A 254 16.08 1.31 -9.59
N LEU A 255 16.18 1.05 -10.90
CA LEU A 255 16.38 -0.30 -11.44
C LEU A 255 17.69 -0.94 -10.97
N LYS A 256 18.73 -0.13 -10.72
CA LYS A 256 20.03 -0.59 -10.21
C LYS A 256 19.98 -1.17 -8.79
N TYR A 257 18.91 -0.88 -8.04
CA TYR A 257 18.74 -1.38 -6.67
C TYR A 257 17.88 -2.64 -6.57
N ILE A 258 17.17 -3.01 -7.65
CA ILE A 258 16.22 -4.11 -7.63
C ILE A 258 16.97 -5.43 -7.53
N PHE A 259 16.55 -6.29 -6.60
CA PHE A 259 16.99 -7.67 -6.51
C PHE A 259 16.65 -8.42 -7.80
N LYS A 260 17.65 -9.04 -8.40
CA LYS A 260 17.58 -9.82 -9.62
C LYS A 260 17.64 -11.31 -9.29
#